data_AF-A0A847HJ03-F1
#
_entry.id   AF-A0A847HJ03-F1
#
_cell.length_a   1.000
_cell.length_b   1.000
_cell.length_c   1.000
_cell.angle_alpha   90.00
_cell.angle_beta   90.00
_cell.angle_gamma   90.00
#
_symmetry.space_group_name_H-M   'P 1'
#
loop_
_entity.id
_entity.type
_entity.pdbx_description
1 polymer ?
#
loop_
_entity_poly.entity_id
_entity_poly.type
_entity_poly.pdbx_seq_one_letter_code
_entity_poly.pdbx_strand_id
1 'polypeptide(L)'
;MSRNLVILPAAVAGWIMLYLAALLCPPEAALPRQIALFTAATILTLASALVVAGFSRLKQHRNVYLLIGLVGLAATFYCAKPLVNRSQMLNRSGAIPGQIIFITGETHGLTGISEFLLVELRNANFTSINHQLEEEFPESARMILLLALVQLTLASGIGLWIGEGIDEIAHLLPVAIIATVADIWSVSAGATAKIVVSSAINYFLLRFPMPGYGTIPYLIGLTDFLFFAIFFQAAVRFKLGIKKNLLLLLASFFIAVAAAIFFATGLPVLPFMAVLFVIGNFKRLSLKKEEIRQILLFVVFIIIAFTLISKFAH
;
A
#
# COMPACT_ATOMS: atom_id res chain seq x y z
N MET A 1 -31.90 -12.62 -9.13
CA MET A 1 -30.46 -12.26 -9.16
C MET A 1 -29.75 -12.99 -8.02
N SER A 2 -28.65 -13.70 -8.29
CA SER A 2 -27.93 -14.41 -7.22
C SER A 2 -27.45 -13.40 -6.18
N ARG A 3 -27.60 -13.71 -4.89
CA ARG A 3 -27.16 -12.88 -3.74
C ARG A 3 -25.71 -12.39 -3.86
N ASN A 4 -24.89 -13.02 -4.69
CA ASN A 4 -23.48 -12.69 -4.89
C ASN A 4 -23.26 -11.45 -5.79
N LEU A 5 -24.18 -11.14 -6.70
CA LEU A 5 -24.06 -9.98 -7.62
C LEU A 5 -24.23 -8.63 -6.93
N VAL A 6 -24.89 -8.60 -5.76
CA VAL A 6 -25.17 -7.37 -5.01
C VAL A 6 -24.01 -6.97 -4.10
N ILE A 7 -23.13 -7.92 -3.76
CA ILE A 7 -22.12 -7.72 -2.70
C ILE A 7 -21.02 -6.76 -3.13
N LEU A 8 -20.51 -6.90 -4.35
CA LEU A 8 -19.47 -6.00 -4.84
C LEU A 8 -19.99 -4.55 -5.00
N PRO A 9 -21.13 -4.29 -5.67
CA PRO A 9 -21.69 -2.94 -5.72
C PRO A 9 -21.96 -2.35 -4.33
N ALA A 10 -22.47 -3.15 -3.39
CA ALA A 10 -22.70 -2.69 -2.02
C ALA A 10 -21.40 -2.39 -1.26
N ALA A 11 -20.36 -3.21 -1.42
CA ALA A 11 -19.05 -2.97 -0.80
C ALA A 11 -18.39 -1.71 -1.37
N VAL A 12 -18.45 -1.50 -2.68
CA VAL A 12 -17.92 -0.29 -3.34
C VAL A 12 -18.70 0.94 -2.90
N ALA A 13 -20.04 0.89 -2.92
CA ALA A 13 -20.88 2.00 -2.48
C ALA A 13 -20.63 2.34 -1.00
N GLY A 14 -20.57 1.32 -0.13
CA GLY A 14 -20.24 1.51 1.29
C GLY A 14 -18.87 2.13 1.49
N TRP A 15 -17.86 1.67 0.74
CA TRP A 15 -16.51 2.24 0.78
C TRP A 15 -16.49 3.72 0.34
N ILE A 16 -17.16 4.06 -0.76
CA ILE A 16 -17.27 5.44 -1.25
C ILE A 16 -17.98 6.32 -0.21
N MET A 17 -19.07 5.83 0.39
CA MET A 17 -19.79 6.56 1.44
C MET A 17 -18.91 6.82 2.66
N LEU A 18 -18.11 5.85 3.11
CA LEU A 18 -17.17 6.02 4.21
C LEU A 18 -16.07 7.04 3.87
N TYR A 19 -15.55 7.00 2.64
CA TYR A 19 -14.56 7.95 2.16
C TYR A 19 -15.11 9.38 2.17
N LEU A 20 -16.31 9.57 1.60
CA LEU A 20 -16.98 10.87 1.55
C LEU A 20 -17.36 11.36 2.95
N ALA A 21 -17.83 10.48 3.83
CA ALA A 21 -18.15 10.83 5.21
C ALA A 21 -16.91 11.34 5.97
N ALA A 22 -15.76 10.70 5.78
CA ALA A 22 -14.51 11.18 6.35
C ALA A 22 -14.07 12.52 5.75
N LEU A 23 -14.22 12.71 4.43
CA LEU A 23 -13.87 13.97 3.76
C LEU A 23 -14.75 15.16 4.16
N LEU A 24 -16.04 14.91 4.41
CA LEU A 24 -17.03 15.93 4.76
C LEU A 24 -17.13 16.19 6.27
N CYS A 25 -16.32 15.51 7.08
CA CYS A 25 -16.32 15.69 8.52
C CYS A 25 -15.77 17.09 8.89
N PRO A 26 -16.53 17.93 9.61
CA PRO A 26 -16.12 19.30 9.90
C PRO A 26 -14.90 19.34 10.83
N PRO A 27 -13.99 20.33 10.67
CA PRO A 27 -12.80 20.46 11.54
C PRO A 27 -13.14 20.64 13.02
N GLU A 28 -14.29 21.24 13.33
CA GLU A 28 -14.80 21.44 14.69
C GLU A 28 -15.10 20.14 15.42
N ALA A 29 -15.39 19.07 14.67
CA ALA A 29 -15.63 17.72 15.20
C ALA A 29 -14.39 16.82 15.11
N ALA A 30 -13.21 17.40 14.83
CA ALA A 30 -11.99 16.63 14.69
C ALA A 30 -11.61 15.94 16.00
N LEU A 31 -11.50 14.61 15.94
CA LEU A 31 -10.86 13.83 16.98
C LEU A 31 -9.35 14.15 17.02
N PRO A 32 -8.64 13.86 18.12
CA PRO A 32 -7.19 13.93 18.17
C PRO A 32 -6.55 13.24 16.96
N ARG A 33 -5.54 13.87 16.34
CA ARG A 33 -4.99 13.45 15.04
C ARG A 33 -4.66 11.96 14.95
N GLN A 34 -4.06 11.39 15.99
CA GLN A 34 -3.72 9.97 16.04
C GLN A 34 -4.97 9.07 16.04
N ILE A 35 -6.02 9.47 16.74
CA ILE A 35 -7.30 8.75 16.79
C ILE A 35 -8.00 8.88 15.43
N ALA A 36 -8.06 10.08 14.85
CA ALA A 36 -8.64 10.29 13.52
C ALA A 36 -7.92 9.47 12.44
N LEU A 37 -6.58 9.45 12.48
CA LEU A 37 -5.74 8.63 11.60
C LEU A 37 -6.03 7.14 11.80
N PHE A 38 -6.02 6.64 13.04
CA PHE A 38 -6.32 5.25 13.36
C PHE A 38 -7.71 4.83 12.88
N THR A 39 -8.73 5.63 13.18
CA THR A 39 -10.11 5.36 12.80
C THR A 39 -10.27 5.34 11.28
N ALA A 40 -9.74 6.34 10.57
CA ALA A 40 -9.78 6.40 9.12
C ALA A 40 -9.05 5.22 8.48
N ALA A 41 -7.80 4.98 8.90
CA ALA A 41 -6.96 3.89 8.41
C ALA A 41 -7.66 2.55 8.62
N THR A 42 -8.18 2.29 9.81
CA THR A 42 -8.84 1.02 10.14
C THR A 42 -10.10 0.83 9.31
N ILE A 43 -11.02 1.79 9.34
CA ILE A 43 -12.32 1.65 8.68
C ILE A 43 -12.16 1.50 7.16
N LEU A 44 -11.37 2.39 6.54
CA LEU A 44 -11.21 2.38 5.09
C LEU A 44 -10.34 1.22 4.61
N THR A 45 -9.37 0.75 5.39
CA THR A 45 -8.62 -0.48 5.07
C THR A 45 -9.53 -1.71 5.12
N LEU A 46 -10.32 -1.87 6.19
CA LEU A 46 -11.24 -2.99 6.31
C LEU A 46 -12.32 -2.97 5.23
N ALA A 47 -12.88 -1.78 4.93
CA ALA A 47 -13.83 -1.62 3.84
C ALA A 47 -13.19 -1.93 2.47
N SER A 48 -11.93 -1.54 2.26
CA SER A 48 -11.18 -1.86 1.03
C SER A 48 -11.01 -3.37 0.86
N ALA A 49 -10.66 -4.07 1.94
CA ALA A 49 -10.57 -5.53 1.94
C ALA A 49 -11.92 -6.20 1.62
N LEU A 50 -13.05 -5.60 2.04
CA LEU A 50 -14.39 -6.07 1.64
C LEU A 50 -14.70 -5.84 0.16
N VAL A 51 -14.23 -4.75 -0.44
CA VAL A 51 -14.30 -4.53 -1.90
C VAL A 51 -13.56 -5.64 -2.63
N VAL A 52 -12.32 -5.92 -2.23
CA VAL A 52 -11.50 -6.99 -2.82
C VAL A 52 -12.15 -8.36 -2.65
N ALA A 53 -12.68 -8.66 -1.45
CA ALA A 53 -13.44 -9.89 -1.20
C ALA A 53 -14.71 -9.98 -2.05
N GLY A 54 -15.34 -8.84 -2.37
CA GLY A 54 -16.47 -8.73 -3.28
C GLY A 54 -16.14 -9.19 -4.69
N PHE A 55 -14.98 -8.82 -5.24
CA PHE A 55 -14.53 -9.26 -6.56
C PHE A 55 -14.39 -10.79 -6.64
N SER A 56 -13.82 -11.42 -5.61
CA SER A 56 -13.67 -12.89 -5.55
C SER A 56 -15.02 -13.63 -5.65
N ARG A 57 -16.11 -13.02 -5.13
CA ARG A 57 -17.46 -13.61 -5.18
C ARG A 57 -18.11 -13.57 -6.56
N LEU A 58 -17.55 -12.83 -7.51
CA LEU A 58 -18.02 -12.83 -8.89
C LEU A 58 -17.73 -14.16 -9.61
N LYS A 59 -16.85 -15.01 -9.06
CA LYS A 59 -16.48 -16.34 -9.62
C LYS A 59 -16.20 -16.29 -11.12
N GLN A 60 -15.45 -15.28 -11.55
CA GLN A 60 -15.10 -15.10 -12.94
C GLN A 60 -13.99 -16.06 -13.37
N HIS A 61 -13.87 -16.27 -14.67
CA HIS A 61 -12.76 -17.01 -15.25
C HIS A 61 -11.43 -16.26 -15.04
N ARG A 62 -10.32 -16.99 -14.92
CA ARG A 62 -8.98 -16.43 -14.69
C ARG A 62 -8.61 -15.31 -15.68
N ASN A 63 -8.91 -15.49 -16.97
CA ASN A 63 -8.63 -14.47 -17.99
C ASN A 63 -9.42 -13.17 -17.80
N VAL A 64 -10.62 -13.24 -17.21
CA VAL A 64 -11.43 -12.06 -16.91
C VAL A 64 -10.78 -11.27 -15.77
N TYR A 65 -10.27 -11.94 -14.73
CA TYR A 65 -9.51 -11.28 -13.67
C TYR A 65 -8.22 -10.63 -14.20
N LEU A 66 -7.52 -11.29 -15.14
CA LEU A 66 -6.36 -10.68 -15.81
C LEU A 66 -6.75 -9.41 -16.56
N LEU A 67 -7.85 -9.44 -17.32
CA LEU A 67 -8.35 -8.26 -18.03
C LEU A 67 -8.72 -7.13 -17.06
N ILE A 68 -9.43 -7.44 -15.96
CA ILE A 68 -9.74 -6.47 -14.90
C ILE A 68 -8.46 -5.87 -14.33
N GLY A 69 -7.44 -6.70 -14.08
CA GLY A 69 -6.14 -6.26 -13.58
C GLY A 69 -5.41 -5.34 -14.56
N LEU A 70 -5.38 -5.69 -15.84
CA LEU A 70 -4.76 -4.86 -16.89
C LEU A 70 -5.47 -3.52 -17.08
N VAL A 71 -6.81 -3.52 -17.07
CA VAL A 71 -7.62 -2.29 -17.11
C VAL A 71 -7.35 -1.44 -15.86
N GLY A 72 -7.34 -2.07 -14.68
CA GLY A 72 -6.99 -1.42 -13.43
C GLY A 72 -5.57 -0.82 -13.44
N LEU A 73 -4.61 -1.51 -14.08
CA LEU A 73 -3.24 -1.04 -14.23
C LEU A 73 -3.18 0.22 -15.09
N ALA A 74 -3.75 0.17 -16.29
CA ALA A 74 -3.80 1.31 -17.20
C ALA A 74 -4.51 2.52 -16.54
N ALA A 75 -5.64 2.26 -15.88
CA ALA A 75 -6.40 3.28 -15.16
C ALA A 75 -5.62 3.87 -13.97
N THR A 76 -4.89 3.04 -13.22
CA THR A 76 -4.01 3.50 -12.12
C THR A 76 -2.94 4.44 -12.65
N PHE A 77 -2.26 4.07 -13.74
CA PHE A 77 -1.26 4.94 -14.36
C PHE A 77 -1.87 6.27 -14.83
N TYR A 78 -3.04 6.22 -15.48
CA TYR A 78 -3.74 7.42 -15.94
C TYR A 78 -4.15 8.34 -14.78
N CYS A 79 -4.73 7.78 -13.71
CA CYS A 79 -5.21 8.56 -12.56
C CYS A 79 -4.07 9.07 -11.66
N ALA A 80 -2.97 8.33 -11.54
CA ALA A 80 -1.82 8.73 -10.72
C ALA A 80 -0.96 9.78 -11.41
N LYS A 81 -0.84 9.76 -12.75
CA LYS A 81 0.00 10.71 -13.52
C LYS A 81 -0.17 12.19 -13.13
N PRO A 82 -1.38 12.76 -12.98
CA PRO A 82 -1.52 14.15 -12.56
C PRO A 82 -1.00 14.40 -11.13
N LEU A 83 -1.21 13.47 -10.19
CA LEU A 83 -0.70 13.59 -8.82
C LEU A 83 0.83 13.47 -8.77
N VAL A 84 1.40 12.59 -9.59
CA VAL A 84 2.84 12.41 -9.74
C VAL A 84 3.47 13.67 -10.34
N ASN A 85 2.91 14.20 -11.42
CA ASN A 85 3.39 15.42 -12.06
C ASN A 85 3.36 16.61 -11.09
N ARG A 86 2.28 16.74 -10.30
CA ARG A 86 2.17 17.75 -9.25
C ARG A 86 3.27 17.58 -8.20
N SER A 87 3.45 16.37 -7.66
CA SER A 87 4.51 16.10 -6.67
C SER A 87 5.92 16.39 -7.22
N GLN A 88 6.18 16.08 -8.49
CA GLN A 88 7.44 16.42 -9.15
C GLN A 88 7.62 17.93 -9.32
N MET A 89 6.55 18.65 -9.68
CA MET A 89 6.56 20.10 -9.79
C MET A 89 6.91 20.76 -8.45
N LEU A 90 6.25 20.33 -7.37
CA LEU A 90 6.55 20.82 -6.01
C LEU A 90 8.00 20.55 -5.62
N ASN A 91 8.41 19.28 -5.71
CA ASN A 91 9.78 18.87 -5.35
C ASN A 91 10.84 19.64 -6.14
N ARG A 92 10.63 19.87 -7.44
CA ARG A 92 11.55 20.68 -8.26
C ARG A 92 11.54 22.15 -7.84
N SER A 93 10.38 22.71 -7.57
CA SER A 93 10.23 24.12 -7.17
C SER A 93 10.93 24.41 -5.84
N GLY A 94 10.86 23.48 -4.87
CA GLY A 94 11.64 23.60 -3.64
C GLY A 94 13.14 23.30 -3.82
N ALA A 95 13.49 22.34 -4.71
CA ALA A 95 14.87 21.93 -4.90
C ALA A 95 15.74 22.97 -5.61
N ILE A 96 15.19 23.71 -6.58
CA ILE A 96 15.94 24.71 -7.36
C ILE A 96 16.54 25.79 -6.43
N PRO A 97 15.78 26.48 -5.55
CA PRO A 97 16.34 27.45 -4.61
C PRO A 97 17.33 26.81 -3.62
N GLY A 98 17.06 25.57 -3.20
CA GLY A 98 17.99 24.83 -2.34
C GLY A 98 19.35 24.58 -2.99
N GLN A 99 19.38 24.30 -4.29
CA GLN A 99 20.63 24.15 -5.05
C GLN A 99 21.38 25.48 -5.20
N ILE A 100 20.67 26.59 -5.40
CA ILE A 100 21.28 27.93 -5.47
C ILE A 100 22.01 28.26 -4.17
N ILE A 101 21.47 27.88 -3.00
CA ILE A 101 22.14 28.08 -1.70
C ILE A 101 23.49 27.36 -1.65
N PHE A 102 23.55 26.10 -2.09
CA PHE A 102 24.81 25.36 -2.10
C PHE A 102 25.81 25.91 -3.10
N ILE A 103 25.38 26.24 -4.33
CA ILE A 103 26.25 26.84 -5.35
C ILE A 103 26.84 28.16 -4.83
N THR A 104 26.02 28.98 -4.17
CA THR A 104 26.46 30.26 -3.59
C THR A 104 27.43 30.04 -2.43
N GLY A 105 27.13 29.08 -1.54
CA GLY A 105 28.01 28.69 -0.44
C GLY A 105 29.37 28.20 -0.94
N GLU A 106 29.38 27.40 -2.00
CA GLU A 106 30.60 26.90 -2.64
C GLU A 106 31.41 28.05 -3.26
N THR A 107 30.75 28.94 -4.00
CA THR A 107 31.39 30.11 -4.63
C THR A 107 32.06 31.04 -3.61
N HIS A 108 31.52 31.13 -2.39
CA HIS A 108 32.05 31.94 -1.31
C HIS A 108 32.95 31.18 -0.31
N GLY A 109 33.31 29.92 -0.61
CA GLY A 109 34.22 29.13 0.22
C GLY A 109 33.63 28.70 1.57
N LEU A 110 32.30 28.64 1.70
CA LEU A 110 31.59 28.25 2.93
C LEU A 110 31.44 26.73 3.08
N THR A 111 31.71 25.97 2.02
CA THR A 111 31.70 24.50 1.99
C THR A 111 32.73 23.93 2.97
N GLY A 112 32.33 23.00 3.84
CA GLY A 112 33.18 22.43 4.90
C GLY A 112 33.37 23.31 6.14
N ILE A 113 32.98 24.60 6.10
CA ILE A 113 33.05 25.53 7.24
C ILE A 113 31.67 25.67 7.90
N SER A 114 30.62 25.83 7.10
CA SER A 114 29.23 26.08 7.57
C SER A 114 28.19 25.18 6.89
N GLU A 115 28.63 24.02 6.38
CA GLU A 115 27.80 23.09 5.61
C GLU A 115 26.50 22.70 6.33
N PHE A 116 26.57 22.46 7.64
CA PHE A 116 25.39 22.17 8.46
C PHE A 116 24.34 23.29 8.40
N LEU A 117 24.76 24.56 8.52
CA LEU A 117 23.86 25.71 8.45
C LEU A 117 23.27 25.89 7.05
N LEU A 118 24.06 25.61 6.00
CA LEU A 118 23.58 25.63 4.61
C LEU A 118 22.52 24.54 4.36
N VAL A 119 22.72 23.34 4.92
CA VAL A 119 21.74 22.24 4.84
C VAL A 119 20.45 22.58 5.58
N GLU A 120 20.55 23.17 6.77
CA GLU A 120 19.38 23.60 7.56
C GLU A 120 18.59 24.68 6.82
N LEU A 121 19.25 25.72 6.31
CA LEU A 121 18.64 26.79 5.53
C LEU A 121 17.97 26.25 4.26
N ARG A 122 18.63 25.34 3.54
CA ARG A 122 18.05 24.64 2.38
C ARG A 122 16.77 23.92 2.73
N ASN A 123 16.77 23.16 3.83
CA ASN A 123 15.59 22.40 4.26
C ASN A 123 14.43 23.31 4.66
N ALA A 124 14.72 24.40 5.36
CA ALA A 124 13.71 25.39 5.73
C ALA A 124 13.07 26.03 4.48
N ASN A 125 13.89 26.44 3.51
CA ASN A 125 13.40 27.02 2.26
C ASN A 125 12.60 26.01 1.43
N PHE A 126 13.11 24.78 1.28
CA PHE A 126 12.39 23.71 0.58
C PHE A 126 11.00 23.48 1.20
N THR A 127 10.93 23.41 2.53
CA THR A 127 9.69 23.17 3.27
C THR A 127 8.71 24.33 3.11
N SER A 128 9.19 25.57 3.24
CA SER A 128 8.37 26.78 3.11
C SER A 128 7.77 26.91 1.71
N ILE A 129 8.58 26.74 0.66
CA ILE A 129 8.13 26.81 -0.73
C ILE A 129 7.11 25.72 -1.03
N ASN A 130 7.38 24.47 -0.61
CA ASN A 130 6.45 23.38 -0.83
C ASN A 130 5.12 23.61 -0.09
N HIS A 131 5.16 24.10 1.16
CA HIS A 131 3.95 24.41 1.91
C HIS A 131 3.09 25.45 1.19
N GLN A 132 3.69 26.55 0.74
CA GLN A 132 2.97 27.59 -0.01
C GLN A 132 2.35 27.03 -1.30
N LEU A 133 3.12 26.26 -2.08
CA LEU A 133 2.62 25.69 -3.33
C LEU A 133 1.59 24.56 -3.10
N GLU A 134 1.63 23.87 -1.95
CA GLU A 134 0.61 22.89 -1.58
C GLU A 134 -0.75 23.54 -1.33
N GLU A 135 -0.76 24.74 -0.73
CA GLU A 135 -1.97 25.56 -0.54
C GLU A 135 -2.48 26.16 -1.85
N GLU A 136 -1.59 26.64 -2.71
CA GLU A 136 -1.96 27.27 -3.98
C GLU A 136 -2.45 26.25 -5.02
N PHE A 137 -1.86 25.06 -5.01
CA PHE A 137 -2.22 23.95 -5.90
C PHE A 137 -2.72 22.76 -5.10
N PRO A 138 -3.93 22.81 -4.50
CA PRO A 138 -4.42 21.73 -3.66
C PRO A 138 -4.68 20.45 -4.47
N GLU A 139 -4.54 19.31 -3.82
CA GLU A 139 -4.84 18.02 -4.45
C GLU A 139 -6.35 17.82 -4.62
N SER A 140 -6.74 17.25 -5.75
CA SER A 140 -8.14 16.92 -5.98
C SER A 140 -8.52 15.66 -5.22
N ALA A 141 -9.31 15.81 -4.16
CA ALA A 141 -9.86 14.67 -3.39
C ALA A 141 -10.63 13.67 -4.29
N ARG A 142 -11.29 14.15 -5.35
CA ARG A 142 -11.99 13.31 -6.32
C ARG A 142 -11.03 12.43 -7.12
N MET A 143 -9.87 12.98 -7.50
CA MET A 143 -8.83 12.21 -8.19
C MET A 143 -8.20 11.17 -7.27
N ILE A 144 -8.00 11.50 -5.99
CA ILE A 144 -7.48 10.55 -5.01
C ILE A 144 -8.48 9.41 -4.75
N LEU A 145 -9.77 9.75 -4.64
CA LEU A 145 -10.86 8.76 -4.55
C LEU A 145 -10.86 7.82 -5.77
N LEU A 146 -10.82 8.38 -6.97
CA LEU A 146 -10.80 7.59 -8.21
C LEU A 146 -9.56 6.70 -8.28
N LEU A 147 -8.38 7.25 -7.94
CA LEU A 147 -7.13 6.52 -7.88
C LEU A 147 -7.23 5.32 -6.93
N ALA A 148 -7.74 5.52 -5.72
CA ALA A 148 -7.92 4.45 -4.75
C ALA A 148 -8.85 3.33 -5.29
N LEU A 149 -9.96 3.69 -5.97
CA LEU A 149 -10.86 2.70 -6.57
C LEU A 149 -10.20 1.88 -7.68
N VAL A 150 -9.42 2.53 -8.57
CA VAL A 150 -8.72 1.83 -9.66
C VAL A 150 -7.55 0.99 -9.13
N GLN A 151 -6.89 1.44 -8.06
CA GLN A 151 -5.86 0.66 -7.34
C GLN A 151 -6.46 -0.58 -6.67
N LEU A 152 -7.62 -0.48 -6.02
CA LEU A 152 -8.33 -1.63 -5.48
C LEU A 152 -8.79 -2.59 -6.58
N THR A 153 -9.21 -2.06 -7.72
CA THR A 153 -9.58 -2.86 -8.90
C THR A 153 -8.37 -3.59 -9.47
N LEU A 154 -7.22 -2.91 -9.57
CA LEU A 154 -5.93 -3.50 -9.98
C LEU A 154 -5.52 -4.62 -9.03
N ALA A 155 -5.48 -4.34 -7.73
CA ALA A 155 -5.12 -5.30 -6.69
C ALA A 155 -6.04 -6.53 -6.73
N SER A 156 -7.35 -6.31 -6.88
CA SER A 156 -8.33 -7.39 -7.03
C SER A 156 -8.10 -8.19 -8.31
N GLY A 157 -8.00 -7.54 -9.48
CA GLY A 157 -7.83 -8.24 -10.76
C GLY A 157 -6.57 -9.11 -10.79
N ILE A 158 -5.41 -8.52 -10.49
CA ILE A 158 -4.13 -9.25 -10.51
C ILE A 158 -4.05 -10.27 -9.38
N GLY A 159 -4.44 -9.91 -8.16
CA GLY A 159 -4.34 -10.81 -7.02
C GLY A 159 -5.27 -12.02 -7.13
N LEU A 160 -6.50 -11.83 -7.63
CA LEU A 160 -7.41 -12.96 -7.91
C LEU A 160 -6.91 -13.80 -9.09
N TRP A 161 -6.31 -13.19 -10.12
CA TRP A 161 -5.69 -13.93 -11.23
C TRP A 161 -4.54 -14.82 -10.77
N ILE A 162 -3.68 -14.31 -9.88
CA ILE A 162 -2.58 -15.07 -9.27
C ILE A 162 -3.16 -16.17 -8.38
N GLY A 163 -4.08 -15.83 -7.46
CA GLY A 163 -4.67 -16.79 -6.53
C GLY A 163 -5.43 -17.93 -7.21
N GLU A 164 -6.09 -17.67 -8.34
CA GLU A 164 -6.73 -18.70 -9.17
C GLU A 164 -5.71 -19.57 -9.93
N GLY A 165 -4.52 -19.03 -10.20
CA GLY A 165 -3.41 -19.75 -10.84
C GLY A 165 -2.60 -20.64 -9.90
N ILE A 166 -2.93 -20.69 -8.61
CA ILE A 166 -2.23 -21.56 -7.65
C ILE A 166 -2.75 -23.00 -7.81
N ASP A 167 -1.89 -23.89 -8.28
CA ASP A 167 -2.26 -25.27 -8.56
C ASP A 167 -2.38 -26.12 -7.29
N GLU A 168 -1.43 -25.97 -6.37
CA GLU A 168 -1.36 -26.76 -5.14
C GLU A 168 -1.44 -25.89 -3.89
N ILE A 169 -2.11 -26.41 -2.88
CA ILE A 169 -2.25 -25.75 -1.57
C ILE A 169 -0.89 -25.50 -0.90
N ALA A 170 0.10 -26.37 -1.14
CA ALA A 170 1.45 -26.24 -0.60
C ALA A 170 2.17 -24.99 -1.10
N HIS A 171 1.86 -24.51 -2.31
CA HIS A 171 2.44 -23.28 -2.88
C HIS A 171 2.04 -22.00 -2.12
N LEU A 172 1.04 -22.05 -1.24
CA LEU A 172 0.67 -20.90 -0.40
C LEU A 172 1.74 -20.55 0.61
N LEU A 173 2.53 -21.53 1.08
CA LEU A 173 3.60 -21.26 2.03
C LEU A 173 4.77 -20.48 1.41
N PRO A 174 5.36 -20.88 0.27
CA PRO A 174 6.42 -20.08 -0.36
C PRO A 174 5.90 -18.70 -0.76
N VAL A 175 4.66 -18.57 -1.25
CA VAL A 175 4.04 -17.25 -1.52
C VAL A 175 4.01 -16.38 -0.25
N ALA A 176 3.60 -16.95 0.89
CA ALA A 176 3.59 -16.25 2.16
C ALA A 176 4.98 -15.83 2.64
N ILE A 177 6.00 -16.67 2.41
CA ILE A 177 7.39 -16.34 2.77
C ILE A 177 7.92 -15.21 1.88
N ILE A 178 7.71 -15.29 0.55
CA ILE A 178 8.12 -14.22 -0.38
C ILE A 178 7.48 -12.89 0.02
N ALA A 179 6.17 -12.90 0.26
CA ALA A 179 5.41 -11.73 0.67
C ALA A 179 6.04 -11.09 1.92
N THR A 180 6.31 -11.92 2.93
CA THR A 180 6.93 -11.51 4.19
C THR A 180 8.32 -10.92 3.98
N VAL A 181 9.19 -11.59 3.22
CA VAL A 181 10.57 -11.14 2.98
C VAL A 181 10.59 -9.85 2.17
N ALA A 182 9.80 -9.77 1.09
CA ALA A 182 9.72 -8.58 0.25
C ALA A 182 9.20 -7.37 1.02
N ASP A 183 8.20 -7.57 1.88
CA ASP A 183 7.62 -6.49 2.69
C ASP A 183 8.61 -5.98 3.74
N ILE A 184 9.22 -6.89 4.52
CA ILE A 184 10.24 -6.54 5.50
C ILE A 184 11.39 -5.80 4.82
N TRP A 185 11.88 -6.30 3.68
CA TRP A 185 12.95 -5.66 2.93
C TRP A 185 12.55 -4.25 2.47
N SER A 186 11.34 -4.09 1.92
CA SER A 186 10.86 -2.79 1.44
C SER A 186 10.73 -1.74 2.57
N VAL A 187 10.33 -2.16 3.78
CA VAL A 187 10.21 -1.28 4.94
C VAL A 187 11.57 -1.01 5.58
N SER A 188 12.44 -2.03 5.69
CA SER A 188 13.73 -1.95 6.40
C SER A 188 14.86 -1.32 5.60
N ALA A 189 14.88 -1.44 4.27
CA ALA A 189 15.91 -0.86 3.40
C ALA A 189 15.85 0.69 3.32
N GLY A 190 15.04 1.35 4.14
CA GLY A 190 14.80 2.78 4.07
C GLY A 190 14.16 3.21 2.75
N ALA A 191 13.60 2.26 1.98
CA ALA A 191 12.88 2.58 0.76
C ALA A 191 11.63 3.39 1.12
N THR A 192 11.03 3.23 2.30
CA THR A 192 10.06 4.19 2.83
C THR A 192 10.65 5.59 3.01
N ALA A 193 11.87 5.79 3.52
CA ALA A 193 12.47 7.12 3.64
C ALA A 193 12.82 7.78 2.27
N LYS A 194 13.28 7.00 1.27
CA LYS A 194 13.58 7.52 -0.08
C LYS A 194 12.36 7.58 -1.02
N ILE A 195 11.38 6.69 -0.88
CA ILE A 195 10.14 6.64 -1.67
C ILE A 195 9.09 7.62 -1.11
N VAL A 196 9.08 7.91 0.19
CA VAL A 196 8.21 8.96 0.77
C VAL A 196 8.52 10.35 0.20
N VAL A 197 9.74 10.58 -0.29
CA VAL A 197 10.11 11.80 -1.03
C VAL A 197 9.90 11.65 -2.55
N SER A 198 9.69 10.42 -3.05
CA SER A 198 9.51 10.16 -4.47
C SER A 198 8.05 10.31 -4.89
N SER A 199 7.84 11.12 -5.93
CA SER A 199 6.54 11.25 -6.62
C SER A 199 5.90 9.93 -7.03
N ALA A 200 6.70 8.86 -7.17
CA ALA A 200 6.25 7.52 -7.53
C ALA A 200 5.35 6.85 -6.47
N ILE A 201 5.35 7.36 -5.22
CA ILE A 201 4.51 6.84 -4.13
C ILE A 201 3.01 6.78 -4.50
N ASN A 202 2.55 7.72 -5.34
CA ASN A 202 1.17 7.78 -5.83
C ASN A 202 0.75 6.54 -6.64
N TYR A 203 1.68 5.81 -7.24
CA TYR A 203 1.35 4.58 -7.95
C TYR A 203 1.09 3.40 -7.00
N PHE A 204 1.75 3.39 -5.84
CA PHE A 204 1.86 2.20 -5.01
C PHE A 204 1.11 2.28 -3.68
N LEU A 205 0.78 3.47 -3.19
CA LEU A 205 0.09 3.63 -1.91
C LEU A 205 -1.32 4.19 -2.11
N LEU A 206 -2.26 3.62 -1.35
CA LEU A 206 -3.61 4.14 -1.21
C LEU A 206 -3.63 5.25 -0.16
N ARG A 207 -4.51 6.21 -0.40
CA ARG A 207 -4.64 7.42 0.42
C ARG A 207 -6.06 7.53 0.94
N PHE A 208 -6.22 7.74 2.23
CA PHE A 208 -7.53 7.84 2.87
C PHE A 208 -7.69 9.17 3.61
N PRO A 209 -8.85 9.83 3.50
CA PRO A 209 -9.12 11.10 4.18
C PRO A 209 -9.21 10.87 5.68
N MET A 210 -8.67 11.82 6.45
CA MET A 210 -8.81 11.83 7.90
C MET A 210 -10.01 12.71 8.31
N PRO A 211 -10.99 12.18 9.06
CA PRO A 211 -12.12 12.96 9.53
C PRO A 211 -11.69 14.22 10.30
N GLY A 212 -12.17 15.39 9.87
CA GLY A 212 -11.86 16.67 10.50
C GLY A 212 -10.52 17.28 10.07
N TYR A 213 -9.80 16.66 9.13
CA TYR A 213 -8.53 17.16 8.61
C TYR A 213 -8.60 17.32 7.09
N GLY A 214 -8.08 18.43 6.56
CA GLY A 214 -8.03 18.70 5.11
C GLY A 214 -7.00 17.88 4.33
N THR A 215 -6.25 16.99 5.00
CA THR A 215 -5.18 16.19 4.40
C THR A 215 -5.61 14.74 4.16
N ILE A 216 -5.10 14.15 3.08
CA ILE A 216 -5.40 12.76 2.68
C ILE A 216 -4.08 11.96 2.64
N PRO A 217 -3.60 11.46 3.79
CA PRO A 217 -2.29 10.82 3.89
C PRO A 217 -2.21 9.50 3.12
N TYR A 218 -1.00 9.14 2.69
CA TYR A 218 -0.67 7.77 2.27
C TYR A 218 -0.71 6.87 3.49
N LEU A 219 -1.46 5.77 3.40
CA LEU A 219 -1.76 4.94 4.55
C LEU A 219 -1.36 3.50 4.38
N ILE A 220 -1.59 2.93 3.20
CA ILE A 220 -1.42 1.49 3.01
C ILE A 220 -1.01 1.14 1.58
N GLY A 221 -0.28 0.05 1.42
CA GLY A 221 0.22 -0.40 0.13
C GLY A 221 -0.87 -1.02 -0.73
N LEU A 222 -0.79 -0.75 -2.04
CA LEU A 222 -1.54 -1.49 -3.05
C LEU A 222 -1.20 -2.99 -3.00
N THR A 223 0.07 -3.30 -2.73
CA THR A 223 0.57 -4.67 -2.60
C THR A 223 -0.11 -5.42 -1.47
N ASP A 224 -0.49 -4.74 -0.39
CA ASP A 224 -1.17 -5.37 0.75
C ASP A 224 -2.55 -5.91 0.33
N PHE A 225 -3.30 -5.14 -0.46
CA PHE A 225 -4.58 -5.59 -1.02
C PHE A 225 -4.40 -6.64 -2.12
N LEU A 226 -3.31 -6.60 -2.87
CA LEU A 226 -2.98 -7.62 -3.86
C LEU A 226 -2.74 -8.97 -3.17
N PHE A 227 -1.94 -9.01 -2.10
CA PHE A 227 -1.72 -10.25 -1.34
C PHE A 227 -2.96 -10.70 -0.57
N PHE A 228 -3.75 -9.76 -0.05
CA PHE A 228 -5.07 -10.09 0.49
C PHE A 228 -5.92 -10.82 -0.56
N ALA A 229 -5.98 -10.32 -1.79
CA ALA A 229 -6.72 -10.95 -2.87
C ALA A 229 -6.18 -12.35 -3.20
N ILE A 230 -4.86 -12.53 -3.25
CA ILE A 230 -4.21 -13.84 -3.48
C ILE A 230 -4.64 -14.84 -2.40
N PHE A 231 -4.44 -14.53 -1.12
CA PHE A 231 -4.76 -15.43 -0.03
C PHE A 231 -6.26 -15.71 0.09
N PHE A 232 -7.09 -14.68 -0.11
CA PHE A 232 -8.53 -14.84 -0.06
C PHE A 232 -9.04 -15.73 -1.21
N GLN A 233 -8.55 -15.53 -2.43
CA GLN A 233 -8.91 -16.39 -3.58
C GLN A 233 -8.43 -17.82 -3.39
N ALA A 234 -7.21 -18.01 -2.89
CA ALA A 234 -6.70 -19.32 -2.54
C ALA A 234 -7.58 -20.02 -1.50
N ALA A 235 -8.04 -19.29 -0.48
CA ALA A 235 -8.96 -19.85 0.51
C ALA A 235 -10.31 -20.27 -0.09
N VAL A 236 -10.79 -19.56 -1.10
CA VAL A 236 -12.00 -19.94 -1.87
C VAL A 236 -11.73 -21.21 -2.69
N ARG A 237 -10.65 -21.24 -3.46
CA ARG A 237 -10.26 -22.34 -4.36
C ARG A 237 -10.02 -23.65 -3.61
N PHE A 238 -9.21 -23.61 -2.54
CA PHE A 238 -8.89 -24.78 -1.72
C PHE A 238 -9.91 -25.05 -0.60
N LYS A 239 -11.07 -24.38 -0.62
CA LYS A 239 -12.18 -24.57 0.33
C LYS A 239 -11.74 -24.47 1.80
N LEU A 240 -10.82 -23.56 2.11
CA LEU A 240 -10.25 -23.36 3.47
C LEU A 240 -11.20 -22.67 4.45
N GLY A 241 -12.36 -22.22 3.96
CA GLY A 241 -13.39 -21.57 4.74
C GLY A 241 -13.36 -20.05 4.57
N ILE A 242 -14.35 -19.51 3.87
CA ILE A 242 -14.41 -18.11 3.45
C ILE A 242 -14.50 -17.15 4.65
N LYS A 243 -15.46 -17.39 5.56
CA LYS A 243 -15.69 -16.50 6.72
C LYS A 243 -14.47 -16.43 7.64
N LYS A 244 -13.86 -17.59 7.90
CA LYS A 244 -12.66 -17.71 8.74
C LYS A 244 -11.49 -16.94 8.13
N ASN A 245 -11.18 -17.19 6.86
CA ASN A 245 -10.05 -16.53 6.21
C ASN A 245 -10.30 -15.03 6.00
N LEU A 246 -11.55 -14.61 5.75
CA LEU A 246 -11.90 -13.20 5.77
C LEU A 246 -11.57 -12.56 7.12
N LEU A 247 -11.99 -13.19 8.22
CA LEU A 247 -11.72 -12.66 9.57
C LEU A 247 -10.22 -12.59 9.87
N LEU A 248 -9.45 -13.63 9.53
CA LEU A 248 -8.00 -13.68 9.75
C LEU A 248 -7.26 -12.58 8.97
N LEU A 249 -7.63 -12.38 7.70
CA LEU A 249 -7.01 -11.37 6.84
C LEU A 249 -7.45 -9.94 7.22
N LEU A 250 -8.69 -9.75 7.69
CA LEU A 250 -9.12 -8.46 8.26
C LEU A 250 -8.40 -8.19 9.59
N ALA A 251 -8.22 -9.21 10.42
CA ALA A 251 -7.47 -9.10 11.67
C ALA A 251 -6.00 -8.75 11.41
N SER A 252 -5.36 -9.28 10.36
CA SER A 252 -3.99 -8.90 10.02
C SER A 252 -3.86 -7.42 9.69
N PHE A 253 -4.81 -6.87 8.91
CA PHE A 253 -4.84 -5.43 8.64
C PHE A 253 -5.04 -4.60 9.91
N PHE A 254 -6.00 -5.00 10.74
CA PHE A 254 -6.27 -4.31 12.01
C PHE A 254 -5.03 -4.30 12.93
N ILE A 255 -4.38 -5.45 13.10
CA ILE A 255 -3.17 -5.57 13.93
C ILE A 255 -2.03 -4.74 13.34
N ALA A 256 -1.82 -4.78 12.02
CA ALA A 256 -0.75 -4.01 11.39
C ALA A 256 -0.97 -2.50 11.52
N VAL A 257 -2.19 -2.01 11.28
CA VAL A 257 -2.54 -0.58 11.45
C VAL A 257 -2.40 -0.16 12.92
N ALA A 258 -2.91 -0.97 13.86
CA ALA A 258 -2.78 -0.69 15.29
C ALA A 258 -1.32 -0.64 15.74
N ALA A 259 -0.51 -1.61 15.30
CA ALA A 259 0.91 -1.66 15.63
C ALA A 259 1.67 -0.48 15.01
N ALA A 260 1.42 -0.14 13.73
CA ALA A 260 2.13 0.96 13.07
C ALA A 260 1.92 2.30 13.78
N ILE A 261 0.71 2.52 14.28
CA ILE A 261 0.36 3.73 15.04
C ILE A 261 0.94 3.68 16.46
N PHE A 262 0.89 2.52 17.12
CA PHE A 262 1.42 2.37 18.48
C PHE A 262 2.96 2.52 18.54
N PHE A 263 3.67 1.94 17.57
CA PHE A 263 5.13 2.02 17.48
C PHE A 263 5.63 3.24 16.70
N ALA A 264 4.73 4.12 16.23
CA ALA A 264 5.02 5.31 15.43
C ALA A 264 5.98 5.03 14.25
N THR A 265 5.95 3.82 13.70
CA THR A 265 6.85 3.34 12.65
C THR A 265 6.03 2.65 11.56
N GLY A 266 6.45 2.80 10.31
CA GLY A 266 5.89 2.01 9.21
C GLY A 266 6.20 0.54 9.46
N LEU A 267 5.17 -0.29 9.65
CA LEU A 267 5.34 -1.72 9.88
C LEU A 267 4.95 -2.52 8.64
N PRO A 268 5.67 -3.62 8.35
CA PRO A 268 5.32 -4.52 7.28
C PRO A 268 4.00 -5.24 7.62
N VAL A 269 3.00 -5.12 6.75
CA VAL A 269 1.66 -5.70 6.91
C VAL A 269 1.64 -7.19 6.53
N LEU A 270 2.35 -7.56 5.47
CA LEU A 270 2.36 -8.91 4.89
C LEU A 270 2.85 -9.99 5.85
N PRO A 271 3.80 -9.76 6.77
CA PRO A 271 4.16 -10.73 7.82
C PRO A 271 2.96 -11.11 8.69
N PHE A 272 2.15 -10.15 9.14
CA PHE A 272 0.96 -10.44 9.95
C PHE A 272 -0.06 -11.24 9.14
N MET A 273 -0.25 -10.87 7.88
CA MET A 273 -1.17 -11.55 6.96
C MET A 273 -0.75 -12.99 6.69
N ALA A 274 0.52 -13.20 6.34
CA ALA A 274 1.13 -14.50 6.11
C ALA A 274 1.01 -15.40 7.33
N VAL A 275 1.40 -14.91 8.51
CA VAL A 275 1.37 -15.66 9.77
C VAL A 275 -0.07 -16.06 10.13
N LEU A 276 -1.02 -15.13 10.14
CA LEU A 276 -2.40 -15.43 10.51
C LEU A 276 -3.08 -16.37 9.52
N PHE A 277 -2.80 -16.22 8.22
CA PHE A 277 -3.31 -17.12 7.19
C PHE A 277 -2.73 -18.53 7.34
N VAL A 278 -1.41 -18.66 7.50
CA VAL A 278 -0.75 -19.97 7.62
C VAL A 278 -1.14 -20.67 8.90
N ILE A 279 -1.08 -20.01 10.06
CA ILE A 279 -1.49 -20.58 11.35
C ILE A 279 -2.97 -20.98 11.29
N GLY A 280 -3.82 -20.10 10.75
CA GLY A 280 -5.24 -20.36 10.57
C GLY A 280 -5.50 -21.64 9.77
N ASN A 281 -4.68 -21.94 8.77
CA ASN A 281 -4.91 -23.08 7.88
C ASN A 281 -3.91 -24.23 8.04
N PHE A 282 -3.07 -24.20 9.07
CA PHE A 282 -1.92 -25.09 9.26
C PHE A 282 -2.25 -26.58 9.06
N LYS A 283 -3.37 -27.04 9.62
CA LYS A 283 -3.82 -28.45 9.50
C LYS A 283 -4.05 -28.91 8.05
N ARG A 284 -4.36 -27.99 7.13
CA ARG A 284 -4.59 -28.28 5.71
C ARG A 284 -3.39 -27.95 4.83
N LEU A 285 -2.47 -27.13 5.33
CA LEU A 285 -1.20 -26.80 4.68
C LEU A 285 -0.13 -27.88 4.99
N SER A 286 -0.50 -29.17 4.98
CA SER A 286 0.44 -30.25 5.26
C SER A 286 1.40 -30.41 4.08
N LEU A 287 2.69 -30.15 4.33
CA LEU A 287 3.73 -30.27 3.32
C LEU A 287 4.31 -31.67 3.30
N LYS A 288 4.60 -32.17 2.10
CA LYS A 288 5.46 -33.35 1.96
C LYS A 288 6.92 -32.96 2.23
N LYS A 289 7.75 -33.93 2.66
CA LYS A 289 9.19 -33.69 2.90
C LYS A 289 9.92 -33.15 1.66
N GLU A 290 9.49 -33.57 0.47
CA GLU A 290 10.05 -33.11 -0.81
C GLU A 290 9.72 -31.64 -1.10
N GLU A 291 8.49 -31.22 -0.81
CA GLU A 291 8.02 -29.83 -0.94
C GLU A 291 8.76 -28.91 0.03
N ILE A 292 9.03 -29.37 1.26
CA ILE A 292 9.83 -28.61 2.24
C ILE A 292 11.22 -28.31 1.69
N ARG A 293 11.87 -29.27 1.03
CA ARG A 293 13.21 -29.07 0.44
C ARG A 293 13.16 -28.03 -0.68
N GLN A 294 12.14 -28.08 -1.53
CA GLN A 294 11.95 -27.11 -2.61
C GLN A 294 11.67 -25.71 -2.07
N ILE A 295 10.79 -25.59 -1.07
CA ILE A 295 10.48 -24.32 -0.40
C ILE A 295 11.76 -23.75 0.24
N LEU A 296 12.54 -24.58 0.94
CA LEU A 296 13.78 -24.14 1.57
C LEU A 296 14.79 -23.61 0.55
N LEU A 297 15.03 -24.37 -0.54
CA LEU A 297 15.91 -23.94 -1.63
C LEU A 297 15.45 -22.63 -2.27
N PHE A 298 14.15 -22.51 -2.50
CA PHE A 298 13.54 -21.32 -3.05
C PHE A 298 13.68 -20.11 -2.12
N VAL A 299 13.49 -20.28 -0.81
CA VAL A 299 13.69 -19.23 0.20
C VAL A 299 15.15 -18.80 0.27
N VAL A 300 16.10 -19.75 0.26
CA VAL A 300 17.53 -19.44 0.22
C VAL A 300 17.87 -18.64 -1.03
N PHE A 301 17.34 -19.03 -2.20
CA PHE A 301 17.54 -18.29 -3.44
C PHE A 301 17.00 -16.86 -3.37
N ILE A 302 15.77 -16.67 -2.85
CA ILE A 302 15.17 -15.35 -2.64
C ILE A 302 16.07 -14.50 -1.72
N ILE A 303 16.51 -15.03 -0.59
CA ILE A 303 17.38 -14.31 0.36
C ILE A 303 18.69 -13.90 -0.32
N ILE A 304 19.32 -14.81 -1.08
CA ILE A 304 20.54 -14.49 -1.84
C ILE A 304 20.27 -13.38 -2.86
N ALA A 305 19.19 -13.49 -3.64
CA ALA A 305 18.84 -12.48 -4.64
C ALA A 305 18.63 -11.10 -4.02
N PHE A 306 17.84 -11.00 -2.94
CA PHE A 306 17.65 -9.74 -2.22
C PHE A 306 18.96 -9.20 -1.60
N THR A 307 19.82 -10.08 -1.08
CA THR A 307 21.13 -9.69 -0.53
C THR A 307 22.04 -9.14 -1.62
N LEU A 308 22.09 -9.78 -2.80
CA LEU A 308 22.86 -9.32 -3.95
C LEU A 308 22.33 -7.98 -4.45
N ILE A 309 21.02 -7.84 -4.66
CA ILE A 309 20.41 -6.58 -5.07
C ILE A 309 20.78 -5.47 -4.07
N SER A 310 20.68 -5.74 -2.76
CA SER A 310 21.01 -4.75 -1.74
C SER A 310 22.49 -4.33 -1.75
N LYS A 311 23.41 -5.26 -2.05
CA LYS A 311 24.85 -4.96 -2.12
C LYS A 311 25.26 -4.24 -3.39
N PHE A 312 24.57 -4.48 -4.51
CA PHE A 312 24.93 -3.93 -5.83
C PHE A 312 24.07 -2.72 -6.25
N ALA A 313 23.00 -2.40 -5.53
CA ALA A 313 22.15 -1.23 -5.77
C ALA A 313 22.60 0.04 -5.00
N HIS A 314 23.77 0.01 -4.38
CA HIS A 314 24.40 1.15 -3.70
C HIS A 314 25.65 1.61 -4.45
#